data_AF-A0A7W4GJ48-F1
#
_entry.id   AF-A0A7W4GJ48-F1
#
_cell.length_a   1.000
_cell.length_b   1.000
_cell.length_c   1.000
_cell.angle_alpha   90.00
_cell.angle_beta   90.00
_cell.angle_gamma   90.00
#
_symmetry.space_group_name_H-M   'P 1'
#
loop_
_entity.id
_entity.type
_entity.pdbx_description
1 polymer ?
#
loop_
_entity_poly.entity_id
_entity_poly.type
_entity_poly.pdbx_seq_one_letter_code
_entity_poly.pdbx_strand_id
1 'polypeptide(L)'
;MLKPLIWQDLPFGELLQAEIEAKLAPWWPRIFGYHLLKAGALSSQLNSLHCNIARHFSVYDGVDASIQADPHHLPLQQSAIDAVLSCFLLEF
;
A
#
# COMPACT_ATOMS: atom_id res chain seq x y z
N MET A 1 5.60 10.81 17.01
CA MET A 1 5.28 9.38 17.17
C MET A 1 6.03 8.64 16.07
N LEU A 2 6.76 7.56 16.35
CA LEU A 2 7.37 6.78 15.26
C LEU A 2 6.24 6.20 14.40
N LYS A 3 6.29 6.44 13.09
CA LYS A 3 5.38 5.79 12.13
C LYS A 3 5.88 4.36 11.91
N PRO A 4 5.01 3.33 11.96
CA PRO A 4 5.43 1.95 11.74
C PRO A 4 5.94 1.79 10.30
N LEU A 5 7.10 1.16 10.14
CA LEU A 5 7.71 0.88 8.84
C LEU A 5 7.52 -0.58 8.45
N ILE A 6 7.44 -1.48 9.44
CA ILE A 6 7.14 -2.90 9.24
C ILE A 6 5.95 -3.31 10.10
N TRP A 7 5.26 -4.37 9.69
CA TRP A 7 4.09 -4.85 10.42
C TRP A 7 4.43 -5.20 11.87
N GLN A 8 5.64 -5.73 12.14
CA GLN A 8 6.11 -6.07 13.48
C GLN A 8 6.24 -4.88 14.43
N ASP A 9 6.23 -3.63 13.93
CA ASP A 9 6.17 -2.43 14.77
C ASP A 9 4.81 -2.28 15.46
N LEU A 10 3.77 -2.96 14.94
CA LEU A 10 2.42 -2.97 15.50
C LEU A 10 2.22 -4.17 16.45
N PRO A 11 1.46 -4.00 17.55
CA PRO A 11 0.98 -5.13 18.34
C PRO A 11 0.21 -6.12 17.44
N PHE A 12 0.61 -7.40 17.49
CA PHE A 12 0.03 -8.46 16.65
C PHE A 12 0.11 -8.18 15.14
N GLY A 13 1.13 -7.44 14.70
CA GLY A 13 1.26 -6.97 13.33
C GLY A 13 1.19 -8.05 12.24
N GLU A 14 1.82 -9.20 12.46
CA GLU A 14 1.79 -10.31 11.50
C GLU A 14 0.39 -10.90 11.33
N LEU A 15 -0.35 -11.06 12.43
CA LEU A 15 -1.74 -11.51 12.41
C LEU A 15 -2.61 -10.47 11.68
N LEU A 16 -2.42 -9.19 12.00
CA LEU A 16 -3.15 -8.10 11.39
C LEU A 16 -2.90 -8.02 9.87
N GLN A 17 -1.64 -8.17 9.44
CA GLN A 17 -1.27 -8.24 8.03
C GLN A 17 -2.02 -9.39 7.33
N ALA A 18 -1.95 -10.60 7.90
CA ALA A 18 -2.58 -11.78 7.32
C ALA A 18 -4.10 -11.63 7.20
N GLU A 19 -4.76 -11.10 8.24
CA GLU A 19 -6.20 -10.83 8.21
C GLU A 19 -6.57 -9.80 7.14
N ILE A 20 -5.80 -8.71 7.01
CA ILE A 20 -6.03 -7.70 5.97
C ILE A 20 -5.86 -8.32 4.57
N GLU A 21 -4.81 -9.10 4.33
CA GLU A 21 -4.59 -9.80 3.06
C GLU A 21 -5.74 -10.75 2.74
N ALA A 22 -6.20 -11.54 3.72
CA ALA A 22 -7.33 -12.44 3.55
C ALA A 22 -8.64 -11.70 3.19
N LYS A 23 -8.86 -10.52 3.79
CA LYS A 23 -10.03 -9.68 3.46
C LYS A 23 -9.92 -9.02 2.09
N LEU A 24 -8.70 -8.69 1.63
CA LEU A 24 -8.45 -8.09 0.32
C LEU A 24 -8.46 -9.12 -0.83
N ALA A 25 -8.07 -10.37 -0.56
CA ALA A 25 -7.99 -11.44 -1.54
C ALA A 25 -9.18 -11.56 -2.50
N PRO A 26 -10.46 -11.55 -2.06
CA PRO A 26 -11.61 -11.64 -2.98
C PRO A 26 -11.83 -10.38 -3.84
N TRP A 27 -11.21 -9.25 -3.47
CA TRP A 27 -11.35 -7.98 -4.18
C TRP A 27 -10.30 -7.80 -5.26
N TRP A 28 -9.10 -8.36 -5.09
CA TRP A 28 -8.01 -8.16 -6.06
C TRP A 28 -8.40 -8.46 -7.51
N PRO A 29 -9.08 -9.58 -7.83
CA PRO A 29 -9.50 -9.88 -9.20
C PRO A 29 -10.61 -8.96 -9.75
N ARG A 30 -11.16 -8.07 -8.93
CA ARG A 30 -12.26 -7.14 -9.29
C ARG A 30 -11.76 -5.71 -9.53
N ILE A 31 -10.49 -5.44 -9.24
CA ILE A 31 -9.86 -4.14 -9.42
C ILE A 31 -9.07 -4.19 -10.74
N PHE A 32 -9.35 -3.24 -11.63
CA PHE A 32 -8.76 -3.15 -12.97
C PHE A 32 -8.15 -1.77 -13.20
N GLY A 33 -7.17 -1.68 -14.10
CA GLY A 33 -6.44 -0.46 -14.39
C GLY A 33 -5.01 -0.75 -14.83
N TYR A 34 -4.20 0.30 -14.89
CA TYR A 34 -2.79 0.25 -15.27
C TYR A 34 -1.85 0.42 -14.08
N HIS A 35 -2.18 1.30 -13.13
CA HIS A 35 -1.30 1.65 -12.01
C HIS A 35 -2.01 1.54 -10.64
N LEU A 36 -1.46 0.70 -9.76
CA LEU A 36 -1.85 0.57 -8.35
C LEU A 36 -0.77 1.24 -7.50
N LEU A 37 -1.19 2.22 -6.70
CA LEU A 37 -0.33 2.88 -5.73
C LEU A 37 -0.54 2.29 -4.34
N LYS A 38 0.52 1.77 -3.74
CA LYS A 38 0.58 1.35 -2.33
C LYS A 38 1.18 2.48 -1.50
N ALA A 39 0.34 3.26 -0.84
CA ALA A 39 0.74 4.42 -0.07
C ALA A 39 1.09 4.02 1.37
N GLY A 40 2.33 4.27 1.79
CA GLY A 40 2.87 3.90 3.10
C GLY A 40 3.68 2.59 3.09
N ALA A 41 4.58 2.47 4.06
CA ALA A 41 5.49 1.31 4.20
C ALA A 41 4.73 0.00 4.48
N LEU A 42 3.68 0.03 5.31
CA LEU A 42 2.88 -1.17 5.58
C LEU A 42 2.06 -1.62 4.36
N SER A 43 1.52 -0.67 3.59
CA SER A 43 0.81 -0.96 2.32
C SER A 43 1.74 -1.59 1.29
N SER A 44 3.04 -1.22 1.29
CA SER A 44 4.03 -1.77 0.37
C SER A 44 4.16 -3.29 0.53
N GLN A 45 4.12 -3.77 1.78
CA GLN A 45 4.31 -5.16 2.21
C GLN A 45 3.10 -6.07 1.96
N LEU A 46 1.90 -5.53 1.73
CA LEU A 46 0.70 -6.36 1.53
C LEU A 46 0.72 -7.09 0.18
N ASN A 47 0.40 -8.38 0.17
CA ASN A 47 0.32 -9.16 -1.05
C ASN A 47 -0.82 -8.68 -1.96
N SER A 48 -0.46 -8.33 -3.19
CA SER A 48 -1.39 -7.89 -4.24
C SER A 48 -1.22 -8.69 -5.55
N LEU A 49 -0.64 -9.89 -5.49
CA LEU A 49 -0.31 -10.72 -6.66
C LEU A 49 -1.55 -11.12 -7.49
N HIS A 50 -2.72 -11.17 -6.86
CA HIS A 50 -3.98 -11.50 -7.54
C HIS A 50 -4.71 -10.28 -8.09
N CYS A 51 -4.10 -9.09 -8.05
CA CYS A 51 -4.70 -7.89 -8.63
C CYS A 51 -4.52 -7.90 -10.15
N ASN A 52 -5.54 -7.49 -10.90
CA ASN A 52 -5.46 -7.43 -12.35
C ASN A 52 -4.75 -6.16 -12.87
N ILE A 53 -4.34 -5.25 -11.98
CA ILE A 53 -3.53 -4.09 -12.34
C ILE A 53 -2.10 -4.54 -12.64
N ALA A 54 -1.52 -4.10 -13.76
CA ALA A 54 -0.21 -4.60 -14.20
C ALA A 54 0.99 -3.97 -13.44
N ARG A 55 0.88 -2.71 -13.02
CA ARG A 55 2.00 -1.95 -12.43
C ARG A 55 1.68 -1.55 -11.01
N HIS A 56 2.52 -1.99 -10.09
CA HIS A 56 2.37 -1.77 -8.67
C HIS A 56 3.56 -0.93 -8.19
N PHE A 57 3.28 0.18 -7.53
CA PHE A 57 4.31 1.07 -6.99
C PHE A 57 4.03 1.35 -5.53
N SER A 58 5.08 1.48 -4.73
CA SER A 58 4.97 1.99 -3.37
C SER A 58 5.44 3.44 -3.27
N VAL A 59 4.79 4.21 -2.39
CA VAL A 59 5.22 5.58 -2.04
C VAL A 59 5.28 5.75 -0.53
N TYR A 60 6.47 6.06 -0.01
CA TYR A 60 6.74 6.39 1.39
C TYR A 60 8.18 6.90 1.52
N ASP A 61 8.50 7.50 2.67
CA ASP A 61 9.86 7.95 2.98
C ASP A 61 10.70 6.76 3.48
N GLY A 62 11.18 5.94 2.55
CA GLY A 62 12.03 4.79 2.79
C GLY A 62 12.84 4.41 1.55
N VAL A 63 14.03 3.85 1.75
CA VAL A 63 14.99 3.53 0.68
C VAL A 63 14.52 2.40 -0.25
N ASP A 64 13.57 1.60 0.21
CA ASP A 64 12.95 0.47 -0.47
C ASP A 64 11.58 0.81 -1.10
N ALA A 65 11.19 2.10 -1.08
CA ALA A 65 10.03 2.58 -1.80
C ALA A 65 10.29 2.61 -3.32
N SER A 66 9.28 2.32 -4.14
CA SER A 66 9.35 2.59 -5.58
C SER A 66 9.49 4.09 -5.87
N ILE A 67 8.86 4.90 -5.02
CA ILE A 67 8.88 6.36 -5.06
C ILE A 67 9.16 6.84 -3.63
N GLN A 68 10.37 7.35 -3.38
CA GLN A 68 10.71 7.93 -2.08
C GLN A 68 10.12 9.34 -1.97
N ALA A 69 9.02 9.48 -1.23
CA ALA A 69 8.34 10.74 -1.01
C ALA A 69 7.38 10.66 0.19
N ASP A 70 6.96 11.82 0.71
CA ASP A 70 5.85 11.91 1.64
C ASP A 70 4.54 11.50 0.94
N PRO A 71 3.82 10.46 1.43
CA PRO A 71 2.55 10.04 0.84
C PRO A 71 1.45 11.12 0.85
N HIS A 72 1.57 12.16 1.70
CA HIS A 72 0.65 13.30 1.70
C HIS A 72 0.94 14.31 0.57
N HIS A 73 2.11 14.22 -0.07
CA HIS A 73 2.58 15.10 -1.13
C HIS A 73 2.99 14.27 -2.36
N LEU A 74 2.01 13.63 -2.99
CA LEU A 74 2.24 12.69 -4.09
C LEU A 74 2.94 13.37 -5.28
N PRO A 75 4.16 12.93 -5.66
CA PRO A 75 4.87 13.45 -6.83
C PRO A 75 4.39 12.76 -8.11
N LEU A 76 3.07 12.65 -8.28
CA LEU A 76 2.42 11.91 -9.36
C LEU A 76 1.62 12.84 -10.24
N GLN A 77 1.59 12.55 -11.54
CA GLN A 77 0.70 13.26 -12.45
C GLN A 77 -0.76 13.02 -12.06
N GLN A 78 -1.57 14.06 -12.14
CA GLN A 78 -3.02 13.96 -11.95
C GLN A 78 -3.62 12.90 -12.89
N SER A 79 -4.57 12.11 -12.37
CA SER A 79 -5.26 11.05 -13.11
C SER A 79 -4.37 9.91 -13.63
N ALA A 80 -3.18 9.70 -13.03
CA ALA A 80 -2.28 8.61 -13.41
C ALA A 80 -2.52 7.29 -12.66
N ILE A 81 -3.27 7.30 -11.56
CA ILE A 81 -3.48 6.14 -10.68
C ILE A 81 -4.93 5.66 -10.75
N ASP A 82 -5.11 4.35 -10.94
CA ASP A 82 -6.44 3.73 -11.03
C ASP A 82 -6.95 3.24 -9.68
N ALA A 83 -6.04 2.83 -8.79
CA ALA A 83 -6.37 2.36 -7.45
C ALA A 83 -5.28 2.73 -6.43
N VAL A 84 -5.70 2.96 -5.18
CA VAL A 84 -4.80 3.25 -4.06
C VAL A 84 -5.06 2.27 -2.92
N LEU A 85 -4.01 1.62 -2.42
CA LEU A 85 -4.00 0.85 -1.17
C LEU A 85 -3.32 1.70 -0.08
N SER A 86 -4.03 1.95 1.01
CA SER A 86 -3.59 2.87 2.07
C SER A 86 -3.94 2.31 3.45
N CYS A 87 -3.08 1.46 3.99
CA CYS A 87 -3.20 0.89 5.33
C CYS A 87 -2.47 1.74 6.36
N PHE A 88 -3.15 2.08 7.46
CA PHE A 88 -2.57 2.82 8.60
C PHE A 88 -1.88 4.15 8.24
N LEU A 89 -2.31 4.79 7.15
CA LEU A 89 -1.76 6.05 6.66
C LEU A 89 -2.67 7.26 6.95
N LEU A 90 -3.98 7.04 7.07
CA LEU A 90 -4.96 8.09 7.38
C LEU A 90 -5.10 8.20 8.90
N GLU A 91 -4.94 9.41 9.44
CA GLU A 91 -5.23 9.73 10.84
C GLU A 91 -6.74 9.77 11.06
N PHE A 92 -7.21 9.29 12.22
CA PHE A 92 -8.55 9.52 12.75
C PHE A 92 -8.45 10.19 14.12
#